data_AF-A0A8B8D8H9-F1
#
_entry.id   AF-A0A8B8D8H9-F1
#
_cell.length_a   1.000
_cell.length_b   1.000
_cell.length_c   1.000
_cell.angle_alpha   90.00
_cell.angle_beta   90.00
_cell.angle_gamma   90.00
#
_symmetry.space_group_name_H-M   'P 1'
#
loop_
_entity.id
_entity.type
_entity.pdbx_description
1 polymer ?
#
loop_
_entity_poly.entity_id
_entity_poly.type
_entity_poly.pdbx_seq_one_letter_code
_entity_poly.pdbx_strand_id
1 'polypeptide(L)'
;MDNSVFSKSDKANIQSFSDELLVKIFSYLPMKDTFSVCLVCKQWNTIIMNTESVWKMRCHTLQRRIMDDKAQCDSWKETFQKNYGQNRIKRMWELGLFSNPASYEDLPKGEYSCMDADSWGDVLQMELDRH
;
A
#
# COMPACT_ATOMS: atom_id res chain seq x y z
N MET A 1 -29.38 30.54 -39.87
CA MET A 1 -29.65 29.10 -39.70
C MET A 1 -28.54 28.53 -38.85
N ASP A 2 -28.92 27.71 -37.88
CA ASP A 2 -28.22 27.43 -36.62
C ASP A 2 -26.73 27.08 -36.67
N ASN A 3 -25.99 27.75 -35.78
CA ASN A 3 -24.71 27.32 -35.25
C ASN A 3 -24.95 26.16 -34.26
N SER A 4 -24.79 24.91 -34.67
CA SER A 4 -24.52 23.83 -33.71
C SER A 4 -23.02 23.57 -33.66
N VAL A 5 -22.31 24.44 -32.93
CA VAL A 5 -21.03 24.06 -32.33
C VAL A 5 -21.34 22.86 -31.43
N PHE A 6 -20.87 21.67 -31.83
CA PHE A 6 -20.86 20.51 -30.94
C PHE A 6 -20.12 20.92 -29.67
N SER A 7 -20.87 21.15 -28.58
CA SER A 7 -20.27 21.36 -27.27
C SER A 7 -19.49 20.10 -26.94
N LYS A 8 -18.16 20.23 -26.91
CA LYS A 8 -17.32 19.25 -26.22
C LYS A 8 -17.92 19.14 -24.83
N SER A 9 -18.43 17.97 -24.50
CA SER A 9 -18.95 17.66 -23.18
C SER A 9 -17.96 18.17 -22.14
N ASP A 10 -18.35 19.18 -21.36
CA ASP A 10 -17.63 19.71 -20.20
C ASP A 10 -17.65 18.65 -19.08
N LYS A 11 -17.09 17.47 -19.35
CA LYS A 11 -16.83 16.48 -18.32
C LYS A 11 -15.71 17.07 -17.48
N ALA A 12 -16.07 17.56 -16.30
CA ALA A 12 -15.12 17.92 -15.26
C ALA A 12 -14.07 16.79 -15.16
N ASN A 13 -12.84 17.10 -15.56
CA ASN A 13 -11.74 16.16 -15.49
C ASN A 13 -11.26 16.16 -14.03
N ILE A 14 -11.18 14.99 -13.40
CA ILE A 14 -10.69 14.87 -12.02
C ILE A 14 -9.29 15.53 -11.89
N GLN A 15 -8.47 15.51 -12.94
CA GLN A 15 -7.15 16.16 -12.97
C GLN A 15 -7.19 17.69 -12.80
N SER A 16 -8.34 18.34 -13.02
CA SER A 16 -8.46 19.80 -12.83
C SER A 16 -8.78 20.20 -11.39
N PHE A 17 -8.94 19.24 -10.48
CA PHE A 17 -9.11 19.53 -9.05
C PHE A 17 -7.78 19.99 -8.43
N SER A 18 -7.88 20.75 -7.34
CA SER A 18 -6.70 21.10 -6.55
C SER A 18 -6.05 19.83 -5.98
N ASP A 19 -4.75 19.88 -5.77
CA ASP A 19 -4.01 18.75 -5.19
C ASP A 19 -4.58 18.35 -3.81
N GLU A 20 -5.07 19.29 -3.01
CA GLU A 20 -5.73 19.02 -1.74
C GLU A 20 -7.02 18.19 -1.90
N LEU A 21 -7.86 18.52 -2.89
CA LEU A 21 -9.06 17.75 -3.20
C LEU A 21 -8.71 16.37 -3.74
N LEU A 22 -7.68 16.27 -4.58
CA LEU A 22 -7.18 14.99 -5.08
C LEU A 22 -6.67 14.10 -3.94
N VAL A 23 -5.87 14.65 -3.02
CA VAL A 23 -5.42 13.94 -1.80
C VAL A 23 -6.62 13.45 -0.98
N LYS A 24 -7.63 14.29 -0.79
CA LYS A 24 -8.84 13.93 -0.05
C LYS A 24 -9.60 12.79 -0.73
N ILE A 25 -9.81 12.87 -2.05
CA ILE A 25 -10.45 11.80 -2.83
C ILE A 25 -9.64 10.51 -2.74
N PHE A 26 -8.34 10.57 -2.98
CA PHE A 26 -7.47 9.39 -2.95
C PHE A 26 -7.40 8.76 -1.56
N SER A 27 -7.59 9.53 -0.48
CA SER A 27 -7.64 8.99 0.89
C SER A 27 -8.83 8.06 1.14
N TYR A 28 -9.92 8.18 0.36
CA TYR A 28 -11.08 7.28 0.47
C TYR A 28 -10.92 5.97 -0.29
N LEU A 29 -9.91 5.85 -1.16
CA LEU A 29 -9.69 4.62 -1.91
C LEU A 29 -9.22 3.48 -1.00
N PRO A 30 -9.55 2.22 -1.32
CA PRO A 30 -8.92 1.06 -0.69
C PRO A 30 -7.39 1.06 -0.88
N MET A 31 -6.68 0.40 0.03
CA MET A 31 -5.21 0.33 -0.01
C MET A 31 -4.69 -0.26 -1.33
N LYS A 32 -5.33 -1.33 -1.82
CA LYS A 32 -5.01 -1.96 -3.11
C LYS A 32 -5.08 -0.99 -4.30
N ASP A 33 -5.98 0.00 -4.23
CA ASP A 33 -6.23 0.93 -5.33
C ASP A 33 -5.34 2.18 -5.24
N THR A 34 -4.64 2.39 -4.10
CA THR A 34 -3.73 3.53 -3.91
C THR A 34 -2.55 3.47 -4.88
N PHE A 35 -2.01 2.27 -5.13
CA PHE A 35 -0.94 2.10 -6.12
C PHE A 35 -1.44 2.30 -7.56
N SER A 36 -2.68 1.92 -7.84
CA SER A 36 -3.30 2.13 -9.16
C SER A 36 -3.40 3.62 -9.50
N VAL A 37 -3.67 4.50 -8.51
CA VAL A 37 -3.67 5.97 -8.69
C VAL A 37 -2.33 6.48 -9.19
N CYS A 38 -1.22 5.95 -8.68
CA CYS A 38 0.13 6.33 -9.10
C CYS A 38 0.43 6.00 -10.56
N LEU A 39 -0.34 5.09 -11.17
CA LEU A 39 -0.17 4.65 -12.56
C LEU A 39 -1.02 5.44 -13.57
N VAL A 40 -1.94 6.30 -13.10
CA VAL A 40 -2.87 7.03 -13.98
C VAL A 40 -2.16 8.16 -14.73
N CYS A 41 -1.45 9.04 -14.03
CA CYS A 41 -0.69 10.12 -14.65
C CYS A 41 0.42 10.67 -13.72
N LYS A 42 1.32 11.49 -14.29
CA LYS A 42 2.45 12.09 -13.55
C LYS A 42 1.99 12.94 -12.36
N GLN A 43 0.94 13.74 -12.53
CA GLN A 43 0.43 14.59 -11.44
C GLN A 43 -0.02 13.73 -10.25
N TRP A 44 -0.80 12.69 -10.50
CA TRP A 44 -1.32 11.81 -9.45
C TRP A 44 -0.21 11.03 -8.76
N ASN A 45 0.76 10.57 -9.55
CA ASN A 45 1.98 9.96 -9.02
C ASN A 45 2.72 10.93 -8.08
N THR A 46 2.98 12.16 -8.51
CA THR A 46 3.64 13.19 -7.69
C THR A 46 2.88 13.46 -6.39
N ILE A 47 1.56 13.64 -6.47
CA ILE A 47 0.71 13.89 -5.29
C ILE A 47 0.83 12.74 -4.29
N ILE A 48 0.63 11.50 -4.72
CA ILE A 48 0.68 10.35 -3.82
C ILE A 48 2.09 10.13 -3.29
N MET A 49 3.10 10.15 -4.15
CA MET A 49 4.48 9.82 -3.76
C MET A 49 5.12 10.86 -2.85
N ASN A 50 4.70 12.14 -2.92
CA ASN A 50 5.34 13.23 -2.19
C ASN A 50 4.51 13.74 -1.00
N THR A 51 3.27 13.25 -0.81
CA THR A 51 2.41 13.68 0.31
C THR A 51 2.51 12.70 1.47
N GLU A 52 3.37 13.01 2.46
CA GLU A 52 3.56 12.17 3.66
C GLU A 52 2.27 11.89 4.45
N SER A 53 1.34 12.84 4.49
CA SER A 53 0.08 12.68 5.23
C SER A 53 -0.82 11.57 4.64
N VAL A 54 -0.73 11.32 3.33
CA VAL A 54 -1.41 10.19 2.68
C VAL A 54 -0.88 8.88 3.26
N TRP A 55 0.44 8.68 3.24
CA TRP A 55 1.07 7.47 3.75
C TRP A 55 0.84 7.28 5.24
N LYS A 56 0.92 8.36 6.03
CA LYS A 56 0.63 8.32 7.47
C LYS A 56 -0.78 7.81 7.75
N MET A 57 -1.78 8.35 7.04
CA MET A 57 -3.17 7.92 7.18
C MET A 57 -3.33 6.43 6.86
N ARG A 58 -2.63 5.93 5.83
CA ARG A 58 -2.65 4.51 5.46
C ARG A 58 -1.99 3.61 6.50
N CYS A 59 -0.86 4.02 7.07
CA CYS A 59 -0.23 3.26 8.16
C CYS A 59 -1.14 3.15 9.39
N HIS A 60 -1.90 4.20 9.73
CA HIS A 60 -2.88 4.13 10.81
C HIS A 60 -4.00 3.09 10.56
N THR A 61 -4.32 2.80 9.29
CA THR A 61 -5.31 1.75 8.95
C THR A 61 -4.75 0.32 9.05
N LEU A 62 -3.43 0.13 9.12
CA LEU A 62 -2.77 -1.18 8.98
C LEU A 62 -2.43 -1.91 10.30
N GLN A 63 -3.18 -1.69 11.39
CA GLN A 63 -2.96 -2.25 12.75
C GLN A 63 -1.87 -1.55 13.57
N ARG A 64 -2.03 -1.61 14.91
CA ARG A 64 -1.25 -0.85 15.90
C ARG A 64 0.24 -1.21 15.95
N ARG A 65 0.62 -2.45 15.60
CA ARG A 65 2.02 -2.92 15.64
C ARG A 65 2.96 -2.17 14.69
N ILE A 66 2.42 -1.57 13.62
CA ILE A 66 3.20 -0.78 12.65
C ILE A 66 3.72 0.53 13.24
N MET A 67 3.08 1.04 14.29
CA MET A 67 3.49 2.31 14.90
C MET A 67 4.85 2.18 15.60
N ASP A 68 5.20 0.98 16.10
CA ASP A 68 6.51 0.70 16.71
C ASP A 68 7.62 0.70 15.63
N ASP A 69 7.26 0.35 14.38
CA ASP A 69 8.18 0.30 13.25
C ASP A 69 8.48 1.67 12.63
N LYS A 70 7.65 2.69 12.89
CA LYS A 70 7.92 4.05 12.41
C LYS A 70 9.22 4.60 13.00
N ALA A 71 9.62 4.14 14.18
CA ALA A 71 10.89 4.52 14.80
C ALA A 71 12.11 4.07 13.99
N GLN A 72 11.95 3.11 13.07
CA GLN A 72 13.02 2.51 12.26
C GLN A 72 12.99 2.94 10.78
N CYS A 73 12.11 3.87 10.39
CA CYS A 73 11.96 4.31 9.01
C CYS A 73 11.95 5.83 8.93
N ASP A 74 12.53 6.39 7.86
CA ASP A 74 12.68 7.84 7.71
C ASP A 74 11.34 8.47 7.26
N SER A 75 10.55 7.76 6.46
CA SER A 75 9.25 8.23 5.94
C SER A 75 8.08 7.30 6.27
N TRP A 76 6.85 7.84 6.27
CA TRP A 76 5.64 7.02 6.39
C TRP A 76 5.45 6.11 5.17
N LYS A 77 5.95 6.53 4.00
CA LYS A 77 5.97 5.70 2.79
C LYS A 77 6.79 4.43 2.97
N GLU A 78 8.01 4.54 3.49
CA GLU A 78 8.85 3.36 3.79
C GLU A 78 8.20 2.47 4.84
N THR A 79 7.65 3.06 5.91
CA THR A 79 6.89 2.31 6.92
C THR A 79 5.74 1.53 6.29
N PHE A 80 5.00 2.14 5.36
CA PHE A 80 3.93 1.48 4.63
C PHE A 80 4.46 0.33 3.76
N GLN A 81 5.50 0.57 2.96
CA GLN A 81 6.07 -0.43 2.05
C GLN A 81 6.60 -1.65 2.80
N LYS A 82 7.21 -1.48 3.97
CA LYS A 82 7.67 -2.59 4.83
C LYS A 82 6.52 -3.38 5.45
N ASN A 83 5.33 -2.78 5.56
CA ASN A 83 4.19 -3.33 6.26
C ASN A 83 2.97 -3.58 5.36
N TYR A 84 3.17 -3.69 4.04
CA TYR A 84 2.10 -3.97 3.10
C TYR A 84 2.44 -5.14 2.17
N GLY A 85 1.41 -5.91 1.76
CA GLY A 85 1.56 -7.04 0.85
C GLY A 85 2.55 -8.10 1.33
N GLN A 86 3.34 -8.64 0.40
CA GLN A 86 4.35 -9.67 0.67
C GLN A 86 5.40 -9.25 1.71
N ASN A 87 5.78 -7.96 1.73
CA ASN A 87 6.76 -7.45 2.69
C ASN A 87 6.26 -7.56 4.13
N ARG A 88 4.94 -7.36 4.35
CA ARG A 88 4.34 -7.55 5.67
C ARG A 88 4.46 -9.00 6.13
N ILE A 89 4.20 -9.95 5.23
CA ILE A 89 4.26 -11.38 5.54
C ILE A 89 5.70 -11.76 5.88
N LYS A 90 6.66 -11.39 5.02
CA LYS A 90 8.09 -11.60 5.26
C LYS A 90 8.53 -11.01 6.60
N ARG A 91 8.14 -9.77 6.91
CA ARG A 91 8.44 -9.12 8.20
C ARG A 91 7.86 -9.88 9.39
N MET A 92 6.62 -10.38 9.29
CA MET A 92 6.01 -11.14 10.39
C MET A 92 6.76 -12.44 10.67
N TRP A 93 7.25 -13.11 9.63
CA TRP A 93 8.16 -14.24 9.75
C TRP A 93 9.50 -13.83 10.35
N GLU A 94 10.12 -12.74 9.90
CA GLU A 94 11.37 -12.20 10.48
C GLU A 94 11.25 -11.93 11.99
N LEU A 95 10.11 -11.40 12.43
CA LEU A 95 9.77 -11.16 13.83
C LEU A 95 9.43 -12.45 14.62
N GLY A 96 9.40 -13.61 13.97
CA GLY A 96 9.11 -14.91 14.57
C GLY A 96 7.66 -15.11 14.96
N LEU A 97 6.73 -14.29 14.44
CA LEU A 97 5.31 -14.33 14.84
C LEU A 97 4.60 -15.60 14.37
N PHE A 98 5.11 -16.25 13.33
CA PHE A 98 4.59 -17.50 12.77
C PHE A 98 5.58 -18.65 12.82
N SER A 99 6.73 -18.47 13.49
CA SER A 99 7.73 -19.53 13.64
C SER A 99 7.14 -20.71 14.41
N ASN A 100 7.50 -21.91 13.97
CA ASN A 100 7.05 -23.18 14.57
C ASN A 100 5.51 -23.29 14.73
N PRO A 101 4.72 -23.14 13.65
CA PRO A 101 3.28 -23.24 13.75
C PRO A 101 2.89 -24.70 14.10
N ALA A 102 2.05 -24.88 15.12
CA ALA A 102 1.58 -26.21 15.51
C ALA A 102 0.55 -26.78 14.50
N SER A 103 -0.10 -25.89 13.74
CA SER A 103 -1.12 -26.21 12.76
C SER A 103 -1.25 -25.12 11.69
N TYR A 104 -1.96 -25.43 10.60
CA TYR A 104 -2.33 -24.45 9.57
C TYR A 104 -3.23 -23.32 10.11
N GLU A 105 -3.90 -23.53 11.24
CA GLU A 105 -4.79 -22.52 11.84
C GLU A 105 -4.02 -21.40 12.54
N ASP A 106 -2.73 -21.63 12.86
CA ASP A 106 -1.84 -20.65 13.50
C ASP A 106 -1.27 -19.62 12.52
N LEU A 107 -1.62 -19.78 11.24
CA LEU A 107 -1.10 -19.04 10.09
C LEU A 107 -2.16 -18.02 9.59
N PRO A 108 -1.81 -16.74 9.28
CA PRO A 108 -2.76 -15.74 8.77
C PRO A 108 -3.51 -16.18 7.51
N LYS A 109 -4.80 -16.44 7.68
CA LYS A 109 -5.70 -16.90 6.61
C LYS A 109 -5.87 -15.85 5.52
N GLY A 110 -5.73 -16.27 4.27
CA GLY A 110 -6.09 -15.47 3.09
C GLY A 110 -5.08 -14.40 2.67
N GLU A 111 -3.93 -14.30 3.33
CA GLU A 111 -2.90 -13.29 3.01
C GLU A 111 -1.77 -13.84 2.12
N TYR A 112 -1.66 -15.16 1.96
CA TYR A 112 -0.52 -15.83 1.29
C TYR A 112 -0.46 -15.74 -0.22
N SER A 113 -1.56 -15.38 -0.88
CA SER A 113 -1.63 -15.38 -2.35
C SER A 113 -0.75 -14.31 -3.02
N CYS A 114 -0.18 -13.39 -2.24
CA CYS A 114 0.69 -12.34 -2.74
C CYS A 114 2.19 -12.68 -2.74
N MET A 115 2.59 -13.84 -2.21
CA MET A 115 3.98 -14.29 -2.14
C MET A 115 4.31 -15.22 -3.31
N ASP A 116 5.38 -14.92 -4.06
CA ASP A 116 5.93 -15.80 -5.08
C ASP A 116 6.82 -16.91 -4.49
N ALA A 117 7.21 -17.87 -5.33
CA ALA A 117 8.01 -19.03 -4.91
C ALA A 117 9.37 -18.63 -4.32
N ASP A 118 10.02 -17.62 -4.90
CA ASP A 118 11.33 -17.14 -4.43
C ASP A 118 11.21 -16.46 -3.06
N SER A 119 10.17 -15.64 -2.88
CA SER A 119 9.85 -15.00 -1.59
C SER A 119 9.56 -16.02 -0.49
N TRP A 120 8.90 -17.13 -0.84
CA TRP A 120 8.74 -18.25 0.09
C TRP A 120 10.05 -18.98 0.38
N GLY A 121 10.92 -19.12 -0.62
CA GLY A 121 12.27 -19.66 -0.46
C GLY A 121 13.09 -18.85 0.54
N ASP A 122 13.05 -17.52 0.46
CA ASP A 122 13.69 -16.63 1.43
C ASP A 122 13.17 -16.85 2.86
N VAL A 123 11.84 -16.92 3.03
CA VAL A 123 11.23 -17.14 4.35
C VAL A 123 11.62 -18.50 4.92
N LEU A 124 11.63 -19.54 4.08
CA LEU A 124 12.04 -20.88 4.49
C LEU A 124 13.50 -20.90 4.93
N GLN A 125 14.41 -20.31 4.14
CA GLN A 125 15.83 -20.24 4.49
C GLN A 125 16.04 -19.49 5.81
N MET A 126 15.37 -18.35 5.97
CA MET A 126 15.43 -17.56 7.21
C MET A 126 14.95 -18.36 8.43
N GLU A 127 13.87 -19.15 8.31
CA GLU A 127 13.41 -20.00 9.41
C GLU A 127 14.33 -21.20 9.69
N LEU A 128 14.97 -21.76 8.67
CA LEU A 128 16.01 -22.77 8.86
C LEU A 128 17.23 -22.20 9.59
N ASP A 129 17.66 -20.98 9.24
CA ASP A 129 18.82 -20.32 9.86
C ASP A 129 18.54 -19.86 11.31
N ARG A 130 17.27 -19.76 11.70
CA ARG A 130 16.84 -19.37 13.05
C ARG A 130 17.06 -20.49 14.08
N HIS A 131 17.14 -21.75 13.65
CA HIS A 131 17.17 -22.96 14.48
C HIS A 131 18.46 -23.77 14.29
#